data_AF-A0AA97DSZ9-F1
#
_entry.id   AF-A0AA97DSZ9-F1
#
_cell.length_a   1.000
_cell.length_b   1.000
_cell.length_c   1.000
_cell.angle_alpha   90.00
_cell.angle_beta   90.00
_cell.angle_gamma   90.00
#
_symmetry.space_group_name_H-M   'P 1'
#
loop_
_entity.id
_entity.type
_entity.pdbx_description
1 polymer ?
#
loop_
_entity_poly.entity_id
_entity_poly.type
_entity_poly.pdbx_seq_one_letter_code
_entity_poly.pdbx_strand_id
1 'polypeptide(L)'
;MLLDRLICWFWDLPCWAALARVCRAAAKRRAVCAAAVFLPVFFVPSALLLHSGTLVLANGRPLGLVEEADTLSAAVAEIEQSAGALAGGEYTLPVCIETKPSYALEDQFLTGDTLKAELIDASGELDTLAVISVDGEQAGVCRSADEAQALLDRVKAQYTTATDEDADFLQEVRVDNVVAQTSLVSDFGALYSTLSPAWM
;
A
#
# COMPACT_ATOMS: atom_id res chain seq x y z
N MET A 1 -27.33 16.21 29.94
CA MET A 1 -28.69 15.64 29.78
C MET A 1 -28.82 14.60 28.66
N LEU A 2 -27.93 14.53 27.66
CA LEU A 2 -27.99 13.46 26.63
C LEU A 2 -27.49 12.09 27.13
N LEU A 3 -26.43 12.08 27.95
CA LEU A 3 -25.86 10.86 28.57
C LEU A 3 -26.87 10.15 29.49
N ASP A 4 -27.64 10.91 30.25
CA ASP A 4 -28.63 10.39 31.20
C ASP A 4 -29.83 9.72 30.49
N ARG A 5 -30.22 10.25 29.31
CA ARG A 5 -31.26 9.64 28.47
C ARG A 5 -30.77 8.39 27.74
N LEU A 6 -29.50 8.35 27.33
CA LEU A 6 -28.88 7.16 26.71
C LEU A 6 -28.75 6.01 27.71
N ILE A 7 -28.38 6.30 28.96
CA ILE A 7 -28.30 5.29 30.02
C ILE A 7 -29.68 4.72 30.35
N CYS A 8 -30.70 5.57 30.52
CA CYS A 8 -32.07 5.10 30.75
C CYS A 8 -32.60 4.28 29.56
N TRP A 9 -32.35 4.72 28.32
CA TRP A 9 -32.76 3.98 27.13
C TRP A 9 -32.06 2.63 27.01
N PHE A 10 -30.76 2.55 27.35
CA PHE A 10 -30.00 1.30 27.38
C PHE A 10 -30.53 0.29 28.42
N TRP A 11 -31.06 0.79 29.54
CA TRP A 11 -31.61 -0.04 30.62
C TRP A 11 -33.06 -0.49 30.38
N ASP A 12 -33.82 0.27 29.59
CA ASP A 12 -35.22 -0.02 29.25
C ASP A 12 -35.38 -0.92 28.00
N LEU A 13 -34.27 -1.35 27.39
CA LEU A 13 -34.38 -2.29 26.26
C LEU A 13 -35.03 -3.61 26.73
N PRO A 14 -36.02 -4.12 25.98
CA PRO A 14 -36.72 -5.37 26.30
C PRO A 14 -35.79 -6.59 26.33
N CYS A 15 -34.56 -6.46 25.83
CA CYS A 15 -33.51 -7.46 25.95
C CYS A 15 -33.19 -7.76 27.43
N TRP A 16 -33.24 -6.79 28.35
CA TRP A 16 -32.97 -7.01 29.78
C TRP A 16 -34.04 -7.86 30.47
N ALA A 17 -35.31 -7.66 30.13
CA ALA A 17 -36.41 -8.48 30.65
C ALA A 17 -36.38 -9.91 30.09
N ALA A 18 -35.90 -10.08 28.85
CA ALA A 18 -35.66 -11.39 28.25
C ALA A 18 -34.43 -12.07 28.86
N LEU A 19 -33.32 -11.35 29.03
CA LEU A 19 -32.10 -11.81 29.71
C LEU A 19 -32.38 -12.20 31.16
N ALA A 20 -33.16 -11.42 31.90
CA ALA A 20 -33.53 -11.72 33.28
C ALA A 20 -34.44 -12.95 33.41
N ARG A 21 -35.23 -13.28 32.38
CA ARG A 21 -36.02 -14.52 32.31
C ARG A 21 -35.14 -15.72 31.96
N VAL A 22 -34.22 -15.55 31.00
CA VAL A 22 -33.23 -16.58 30.63
C VAL A 22 -32.28 -16.86 31.79
N CYS A 23 -31.76 -15.85 32.48
CA CYS A 23 -30.93 -15.98 33.68
C CYS A 23 -31.67 -16.69 34.82
N ARG A 24 -32.96 -16.40 35.05
CA ARG A 24 -33.78 -17.12 36.05
C ARG A 24 -34.05 -18.58 35.68
N ALA A 25 -34.24 -18.88 34.40
CA ALA A 25 -34.39 -20.25 33.91
C ALA A 25 -33.05 -21.02 33.96
N ALA A 26 -31.95 -20.35 33.64
CA ALA A 26 -30.57 -20.81 33.69
C ALA A 26 -30.08 -21.08 35.13
N ALA A 27 -30.53 -20.28 36.10
CA ALA A 27 -30.16 -20.38 37.51
C ALA A 27 -30.49 -21.73 38.16
N LYS A 28 -31.39 -22.52 37.56
CA LYS A 28 -31.71 -23.88 38.03
C LYS A 28 -30.62 -24.90 37.69
N ARG A 29 -29.66 -24.59 36.81
CA ARG A 29 -28.58 -25.49 36.39
C ARG A 29 -27.23 -24.77 36.47
N ARG A 30 -26.36 -25.20 37.39
CA ARG A 30 -25.03 -24.60 37.64
C ARG A 30 -24.20 -24.40 36.36
N ALA A 31 -24.30 -25.32 35.41
CA ALA A 31 -23.62 -25.23 34.11
C ALA A 31 -24.11 -24.05 33.23
N VAL A 32 -25.38 -23.66 33.34
CA VAL A 32 -25.96 -22.57 32.54
C VAL A 32 -25.61 -21.21 33.15
N CYS A 33 -25.53 -21.10 34.48
CA CYS A 33 -24.93 -19.93 35.14
C CYS A 33 -23.47 -19.75 34.77
N ALA A 34 -22.69 -20.83 34.77
CA ALA A 34 -21.30 -20.78 34.34
C ALA A 34 -21.21 -20.32 32.87
N ALA A 35 -21.96 -20.95 31.96
CA ALA A 35 -21.98 -20.55 30.55
C ALA A 35 -22.39 -19.07 30.34
N ALA A 36 -23.38 -18.57 31.10
CA ALA A 36 -23.84 -17.19 31.00
C ALA A 36 -22.79 -16.15 31.44
N VAL A 37 -21.83 -16.52 32.29
CA VAL A 37 -20.73 -15.64 32.72
C VAL A 37 -19.49 -15.85 31.85
N PHE A 38 -19.13 -17.10 31.56
CA PHE A 38 -17.91 -17.42 30.81
C PHE A 38 -18.03 -17.07 29.32
N LEU A 39 -19.19 -17.28 28.69
CA LEU A 39 -19.35 -16.94 27.28
C LEU A 39 -19.13 -15.45 27.01
N PRO A 40 -19.79 -14.48 27.68
CA PRO A 40 -19.51 -13.07 27.41
C PRO A 40 -18.09 -12.67 27.79
N VAL A 41 -17.54 -13.19 28.89
CA VAL A 41 -16.15 -12.88 29.31
C VAL A 41 -15.11 -13.29 28.28
N PHE A 42 -15.31 -14.40 27.56
CA PHE A 42 -14.38 -14.82 26.50
C PHE A 42 -14.73 -14.26 25.12
N PHE A 43 -16.02 -14.13 24.82
CA PHE A 43 -16.49 -13.76 23.48
C PHE A 43 -16.44 -12.25 23.24
N VAL A 44 -16.67 -11.42 24.26
CA VAL A 44 -16.58 -9.95 24.14
C VAL A 44 -15.15 -9.48 23.82
N PRO A 45 -14.10 -9.87 24.56
CA PRO A 45 -12.74 -9.46 24.20
C PRO A 45 -12.31 -10.05 22.86
N SER A 46 -12.73 -11.28 22.52
CA SER A 46 -12.44 -11.85 21.21
C SER A 46 -13.10 -11.05 20.09
N ALA A 47 -14.36 -10.63 20.25
CA ALA A 47 -15.06 -9.81 19.27
C ALA A 47 -14.50 -8.39 19.17
N LEU A 48 -13.92 -7.84 20.24
CA LEU A 48 -13.24 -6.54 20.24
C LEU A 48 -11.91 -6.57 19.48
N LEU A 49 -11.27 -7.74 19.38
CA LEU A 49 -10.02 -7.89 18.62
C LEU A 49 -10.26 -8.05 17.11
N LEU A 50 -11.43 -8.55 16.71
CA LEU A 50 -11.80 -8.68 15.31
C LEU A 50 -12.27 -7.33 14.78
N HIS A 51 -11.48 -6.76 13.88
CA HIS A 51 -11.82 -5.53 13.17
C HIS A 51 -12.48 -5.89 11.84
N SER A 52 -13.46 -5.08 11.43
CA SER A 52 -14.05 -5.19 10.10
C SER A 52 -13.03 -4.72 9.07
N GLY A 53 -12.77 -5.57 8.08
CA GLY A 53 -11.83 -5.29 7.01
C GLY A 53 -12.40 -5.63 5.65
N THR A 54 -11.69 -5.17 4.63
CA THR A 54 -11.97 -5.48 3.24
C THR A 54 -10.84 -6.34 2.71
N LEU A 55 -11.14 -7.59 2.35
CA LEU A 55 -10.21 -8.45 1.65
C LEU A 55 -10.13 -7.98 0.19
N VAL A 56 -8.92 -7.64 -0.24
CA VAL A 56 -8.63 -7.22 -1.61
C VAL A 56 -8.08 -8.39 -2.40
N LEU A 57 -8.71 -8.68 -3.53
CA LEU A 57 -8.23 -9.65 -4.50
C LEU A 57 -7.84 -8.91 -5.78
N ALA A 58 -6.67 -9.24 -6.32
CA ALA A 58 -6.22 -8.79 -7.64
C ALA A 58 -6.15 -10.00 -8.56
N ASN A 59 -6.87 -9.95 -9.69
CA ASN A 59 -6.92 -11.04 -10.67
C ASN A 59 -7.28 -12.41 -10.04
N GLY A 60 -8.13 -12.39 -9.00
CA GLY A 60 -8.54 -13.58 -8.25
C GLY A 60 -7.54 -14.07 -7.19
N ARG A 61 -6.36 -13.45 -7.05
CA ARG A 61 -5.37 -13.75 -6.01
C ARG A 61 -5.61 -12.84 -4.80
N PRO A 62 -5.68 -13.37 -3.55
CA PRO A 62 -5.81 -12.54 -2.37
C PRO A 62 -4.50 -11.78 -2.14
N LEU A 63 -4.55 -10.44 -2.18
CA LEU A 63 -3.40 -9.59 -1.85
C LEU A 63 -3.31 -9.41 -0.33
N GLY A 64 -4.45 -9.15 0.32
CA GLY A 64 -4.55 -9.11 1.77
C GLY A 64 -5.76 -8.30 2.25
N LEU A 65 -5.76 -7.96 3.53
CA LEU A 65 -6.85 -7.26 4.19
C LEU A 65 -6.50 -5.80 4.36
N VAL A 66 -7.47 -4.94 4.10
CA VAL A 66 -7.33 -3.49 4.19
C VAL A 66 -8.44 -2.97 5.09
N GLU A 67 -8.12 -2.02 5.97
CA GLU A 67 -9.06 -1.54 6.99
C GLU A 67 -10.25 -0.83 6.33
N GLU A 68 -9.95 0.05 5.36
CA GLU A 68 -10.95 0.85 4.65
C GLU A 68 -10.77 0.76 3.14
N ALA A 69 -11.89 0.68 2.41
CA ALA A 69 -11.88 0.69 0.94
C ALA A 69 -11.24 1.96 0.36
N ASP A 70 -11.23 3.07 1.10
CA ASP A 70 -10.62 4.33 0.69
C ASP A 70 -9.08 4.25 0.60
N THR A 71 -8.44 3.41 1.42
CA THR A 71 -6.98 3.22 1.33
C THR A 71 -6.58 2.40 0.10
N LEU A 72 -7.44 1.47 -0.35
CA LEU A 72 -7.26 0.77 -1.62
C LEU A 72 -7.41 1.72 -2.81
N SER A 73 -8.45 2.54 -2.84
CA SER A 73 -8.68 3.48 -3.95
C SER A 73 -7.60 4.56 -4.01
N ALA A 74 -7.12 5.05 -2.86
CA ALA A 74 -6.00 5.97 -2.78
C ALA A 74 -4.70 5.34 -3.31
N ALA A 75 -4.40 4.09 -2.93
CA ALA A 75 -3.22 3.39 -3.43
C ALA A 75 -3.25 3.16 -4.95
N VAL A 76 -4.41 2.77 -5.50
CA VAL A 76 -4.58 2.61 -6.95
C VAL A 76 -4.41 3.95 -7.67
N ALA A 77 -5.05 5.01 -7.18
CA ALA A 77 -4.95 6.34 -7.76
C ALA A 77 -3.52 6.89 -7.76
N GLU A 78 -2.75 6.63 -6.69
CA GLU A 78 -1.33 7.02 -6.60
C GLU A 78 -0.48 6.28 -7.64
N ILE A 79 -0.71 4.97 -7.83
CA ILE A 79 -0.02 4.17 -8.86
C ILE A 79 -0.38 4.66 -10.26
N GLU A 80 -1.66 4.89 -10.53
CA GLU A 80 -2.13 5.39 -11.83
C GLU A 80 -1.59 6.77 -12.14
N GLN A 81 -1.57 7.67 -11.15
CA GLN A 81 -0.98 9.00 -11.28
C GLN A 81 0.52 8.93 -11.55
N SER A 82 1.26 8.08 -10.83
CA SER A 82 2.71 7.92 -11.00
C SER A 82 3.05 7.33 -12.37
N ALA A 83 2.35 6.28 -12.79
CA ALA A 83 2.54 5.65 -14.09
C ALA A 83 2.11 6.58 -15.24
N GLY A 84 1.04 7.35 -15.05
CA GLY A 84 0.54 8.31 -16.03
C GLY A 84 1.47 9.51 -16.22
N ALA A 85 2.06 10.02 -15.13
CA ALA A 85 3.03 11.11 -15.19
C ALA A 85 4.26 10.76 -16.05
N LEU A 86 4.72 9.51 -15.97
CA LEU A 86 5.84 9.01 -16.78
C LEU A 86 5.45 8.63 -18.21
N ALA A 87 4.24 8.11 -18.41
CA ALA A 87 3.75 7.77 -19.75
C ALA A 87 3.28 9.01 -20.56
N GLY A 88 3.16 10.18 -19.92
CA GLY A 88 2.70 11.41 -20.55
C GLY A 88 1.19 11.43 -20.84
N GLY A 89 0.39 10.64 -20.11
CA GLY A 89 -1.06 10.50 -20.35
C GLY A 89 -1.80 9.80 -19.21
N GLU A 90 -3.12 9.66 -19.34
CA GLU A 90 -3.92 8.90 -18.36
C GLU A 90 -3.59 7.40 -18.48
N TYR A 91 -3.14 6.82 -17.37
CA TYR A 91 -2.87 5.39 -17.25
C TYR A 91 -3.92 4.75 -16.35
N THR A 92 -4.51 3.65 -16.79
CA THR A 92 -5.47 2.86 -16.00
C THR A 92 -4.86 1.50 -15.72
N LEU A 93 -4.87 1.09 -14.46
CA LEU A 93 -4.28 -0.16 -14.02
C LEU A 93 -5.07 -1.36 -14.59
N PRO A 94 -4.47 -2.25 -15.40
CA PRO A 94 -5.17 -3.37 -16.02
C PRO A 94 -5.33 -4.56 -15.06
N VAL A 95 -5.74 -4.31 -13.82
CA VAL A 95 -5.93 -5.33 -12.77
C VAL A 95 -7.40 -5.41 -12.39
N CYS A 96 -7.96 -6.62 -12.39
CA CYS A 96 -9.31 -6.85 -11.87
C CYS A 96 -9.27 -6.85 -10.34
N ILE A 97 -9.71 -5.75 -9.73
CA ILE A 97 -9.75 -5.60 -8.26
C ILE A 97 -11.14 -5.98 -7.76
N GLU A 98 -11.21 -7.01 -6.92
CA GLU A 98 -12.42 -7.40 -6.20
C GLU A 98 -12.26 -7.15 -4.70
N THR A 99 -13.28 -6.58 -4.07
CA THR A 99 -13.32 -6.34 -2.62
C THR A 99 -14.38 -7.20 -1.96
N LYS A 100 -14.02 -7.94 -0.92
CA LYS A 100 -14.97 -8.74 -0.13
C LYS A 100 -14.93 -8.35 1.34
N PRO A 101 -16.09 -8.15 2.01
CA PRO A 101 -16.10 -7.85 3.44
C PRO A 101 -15.58 -9.06 4.23
N SER A 102 -14.67 -8.81 5.17
CA SER A 102 -14.03 -9.82 6.00
C SER A 102 -13.81 -9.30 7.42
N TYR A 103 -13.47 -10.18 8.35
CA TYR A 103 -13.09 -9.82 9.72
C TYR A 103 -11.71 -10.39 10.00
N ALA A 104 -10.81 -9.55 10.49
CA ALA A 104 -9.44 -9.93 10.78
C ALA A 104 -8.92 -9.24 12.03
N LEU A 105 -7.80 -9.75 12.54
CA LEU A 105 -7.05 -9.12 13.61
C LEU A 105 -6.23 -7.96 13.03
N GLU A 106 -5.92 -6.94 13.85
CA GLU A 106 -5.15 -5.75 13.43
C GLU A 106 -3.80 -6.11 12.77
N ASP A 107 -3.16 -7.20 13.21
CA ASP A 107 -1.87 -7.68 12.69
C ASP A 107 -1.93 -8.26 11.26
N GLN A 108 -3.13 -8.55 10.75
CA GLN A 108 -3.33 -9.09 9.41
C GLN A 108 -3.71 -8.01 8.38
N PHE A 109 -3.86 -6.76 8.81
CA PHE A 109 -4.12 -5.66 7.90
C PHE A 109 -2.82 -5.20 7.23
N LEU A 110 -2.88 -5.06 5.90
CA LEU A 110 -1.82 -4.48 5.10
C LEU A 110 -1.82 -2.96 5.26
N THR A 111 -0.63 -2.39 5.34
CA THR A 111 -0.44 -0.96 5.18
C THR A 111 -0.55 -0.57 3.70
N GLY A 112 -0.84 0.70 3.43
CA GLY A 112 -0.96 1.22 2.06
C GLY A 112 0.29 0.96 1.20
N ASP A 113 1.49 1.03 1.77
CA ASP A 113 2.73 0.80 1.03
C ASP A 113 2.93 -0.66 0.63
N THR A 114 2.60 -1.61 1.53
CA THR A 114 2.65 -3.04 1.19
C THR A 114 1.59 -3.40 0.15
N LEU A 115 0.39 -2.81 0.26
CA LEU A 115 -0.65 -2.97 -0.74
C LEU A 115 -0.22 -2.45 -2.11
N LYS A 116 0.47 -1.30 -2.19
CA LYS A 116 1.02 -0.77 -3.45
C LYS A 116 2.02 -1.74 -4.07
N ALA A 117 2.97 -2.27 -3.30
CA ALA A 117 3.94 -3.23 -3.79
C ALA A 117 3.28 -4.50 -4.36
N GLU A 118 2.28 -5.04 -3.65
CA GLU A 118 1.52 -6.22 -4.09
C GLU A 118 0.67 -5.93 -5.36
N LEU A 119 0.12 -4.72 -5.50
CA LEU A 119 -0.59 -4.30 -6.71
C LEU A 119 0.34 -4.17 -7.92
N ILE A 120 1.56 -3.66 -7.72
CA ILE A 120 2.59 -3.57 -8.76
C ILE A 120 2.98 -4.97 -9.22
N ASP A 121 3.30 -5.88 -8.29
CA ASP A 121 3.60 -7.29 -8.60
C ASP A 121 2.43 -7.99 -9.31
N ALA A 122 1.21 -7.78 -8.83
CA ALA A 122 0.01 -8.36 -9.43
C ALA A 122 -0.31 -7.81 -10.83
N SER A 123 0.11 -6.58 -11.13
CA SER A 123 -0.01 -5.98 -12.46
C SER A 123 0.93 -6.63 -13.46
N GLY A 124 2.12 -7.08 -13.05
CA GLY A 124 3.14 -7.71 -13.90
C GLY A 124 3.75 -6.80 -14.99
N GLU A 125 3.12 -5.67 -15.30
CA GLU A 125 3.55 -4.68 -16.30
C GLU A 125 4.25 -3.47 -15.67
N LEU A 126 3.93 -3.19 -14.40
CA LEU A 126 4.51 -2.10 -13.62
C LEU A 126 5.71 -2.59 -12.83
N ASP A 127 6.73 -1.74 -12.73
CA ASP A 127 7.87 -1.93 -11.84
C ASP A 127 8.32 -0.58 -11.26
N THR A 128 9.13 -0.61 -10.20
CA THR A 128 9.72 0.59 -9.61
C THR A 128 10.97 0.96 -10.41
N LEU A 129 10.83 1.93 -11.31
CA LEU A 129 11.91 2.38 -12.19
C LEU A 129 12.65 3.56 -11.57
N ALA A 130 13.93 3.71 -11.93
CA ALA A 130 14.74 4.87 -11.54
C ALA A 130 14.79 5.87 -12.68
N VAL A 131 14.28 7.08 -12.45
CA VAL A 131 14.28 8.19 -13.40
C VAL A 131 15.50 9.07 -13.11
N ILE A 132 16.33 9.26 -14.12
CA ILE A 132 17.46 10.18 -14.10
C ILE A 132 16.98 11.51 -14.67
N SER A 133 17.05 12.58 -13.87
CA SER A 133 16.81 13.94 -14.32
C SER A 133 18.10 14.76 -14.25
N VAL A 134 18.29 15.66 -15.21
CA VAL A 134 19.41 16.60 -15.31
C VAL A 134 18.83 18.00 -15.41
N ASP A 135 19.16 18.88 -14.46
CA ASP A 135 18.62 20.25 -14.38
C ASP A 135 17.09 20.32 -14.40
N GLY A 136 16.43 19.27 -13.87
CA GLY A 136 14.97 19.15 -13.82
C GLY A 136 14.32 18.60 -15.10
N GLU A 137 15.08 18.31 -16.16
CA GLU A 137 14.59 17.65 -17.36
C GLU A 137 14.89 16.14 -17.33
N GLN A 138 13.91 15.31 -17.72
CA GLN A 138 14.06 13.86 -17.72
C GLN A 138 15.09 13.43 -18.77
N ALA A 139 16.24 12.94 -18.32
CA ALA A 139 17.31 12.47 -19.19
C ALA A 139 17.16 10.98 -19.55
N GLY A 140 16.56 10.17 -18.67
CA GLY A 140 16.03 8.86 -19.03
C GLY A 140 15.65 7.97 -17.84
N VAL A 141 15.32 6.71 -18.13
CA VAL A 141 14.71 5.77 -17.17
C VAL A 141 15.45 4.44 -17.16
N CYS A 142 15.86 3.99 -15.98
CA CYS A 142 16.54 2.72 -15.69
C CYS A 142 15.66 1.78 -14.85
N ARG A 143 15.99 0.49 -14.78
CA ARG A 143 15.21 -0.49 -13.99
C ARG A 143 15.42 -0.38 -12.49
N SER A 144 16.53 0.20 -12.05
CA SER A 144 16.83 0.37 -10.63
C SER A 144 17.76 1.56 -10.40
N ALA A 145 17.77 2.06 -9.17
CA ALA A 145 18.69 3.11 -8.75
C ALA A 145 20.15 2.65 -8.86
N ASP A 146 20.44 1.37 -8.59
CA ASP A 146 21.79 0.81 -8.73
C ASP A 146 22.26 0.81 -10.20
N GLU A 147 21.37 0.47 -11.15
CA GLU A 147 21.68 0.55 -12.58
C GLU A 147 21.89 2.00 -13.03
N ALA A 148 21.06 2.92 -12.56
CA ALA A 148 21.21 4.36 -12.84
C ALA A 148 22.55 4.88 -12.32
N GLN A 149 22.91 4.53 -11.08
CA GLN A 149 24.17 4.93 -10.46
C GLN A 149 25.38 4.34 -11.20
N ALA A 150 25.34 3.06 -11.57
CA ALA A 150 26.40 2.43 -12.36
C ALA A 150 26.60 3.11 -13.73
N LEU A 151 25.52 3.63 -14.33
CA LEU A 151 25.56 4.40 -15.57
C LEU A 151 26.25 5.75 -15.34
N LEU A 152 25.87 6.47 -14.29
CA LEU A 152 26.48 7.74 -13.89
C LEU A 152 27.98 7.57 -13.56
N ASP A 153 28.33 6.54 -12.80
CA ASP A 153 29.72 6.22 -12.45
C ASP A 153 30.55 5.87 -13.69
N ARG A 154 29.96 5.15 -14.65
CA ARG A 154 30.63 4.84 -15.93
C ARG A 154 30.86 6.07 -16.79
N VAL A 155 29.94 7.04 -16.77
CA VAL A 155 30.13 8.31 -17.48
C VAL A 155 31.19 9.14 -16.77
N LYS A 156 31.15 9.27 -15.43
CA LYS A 156 32.21 9.91 -14.64
C LYS A 156 33.59 9.30 -14.92
N ALA A 157 33.69 7.98 -14.98
CA ALA A 157 34.94 7.27 -15.21
C ALA A 157 35.59 7.56 -16.58
N GLN A 158 34.83 8.00 -17.58
CA GLN A 158 35.41 8.40 -18.87
C GLN A 158 36.04 9.79 -18.85
N TYR A 159 35.63 10.65 -17.91
CA TYR A 159 36.17 11.99 -17.75
C TYR A 159 37.14 12.09 -16.56
N THR A 160 37.20 11.06 -15.71
CA THR A 160 38.18 10.93 -14.64
C THR A 160 39.52 10.48 -15.25
N THR A 161 40.44 11.43 -15.43
CA THR A 161 41.81 11.12 -15.83
C THR A 161 42.64 10.86 -14.56
N ALA A 162 43.73 10.08 -14.64
CA ALA A 162 44.56 9.68 -13.49
C ALA A 162 45.19 10.80 -12.64
N THR A 163 44.90 12.07 -12.95
CA THR A 163 45.42 13.27 -12.29
C THR A 163 44.32 14.12 -11.63
N ASP A 164 43.04 13.91 -11.96
CA ASP A 164 41.90 14.59 -11.34
C ASP A 164 41.20 13.60 -10.40
N GLU A 165 41.25 13.87 -9.09
CA GLU A 165 40.72 12.96 -8.07
C GLU A 165 39.19 12.99 -7.94
N ASP A 166 38.49 13.96 -8.54
CA ASP A 166 37.02 14.01 -8.52
C ASP A 166 36.46 14.69 -9.77
N ALA A 167 35.89 13.90 -10.68
CA ALA A 167 35.02 14.42 -11.72
C ALA A 167 33.60 14.53 -11.15
N ASP A 168 33.14 15.75 -10.91
CA ASP A 168 31.78 16.04 -10.48
C ASP A 168 30.91 16.58 -11.61
N PHE A 169 29.62 16.28 -11.51
CA PHE A 169 28.63 16.80 -12.44
C PHE A 169 28.48 18.30 -12.22
N LEU A 170 28.62 19.09 -13.28
CA LEU A 170 28.34 20.54 -13.26
C LEU A 170 26.84 20.84 -13.18
N GLN A 171 26.01 19.88 -13.59
CA GLN A 171 24.55 19.96 -13.65
C GLN A 171 23.94 19.14 -12.50
N GLU A 172 22.76 19.53 -12.03
CA GLU A 172 22.11 18.83 -10.92
C GLU A 172 21.49 17.52 -11.43
N VAL A 173 22.17 16.40 -11.15
CA VAL A 173 21.67 15.06 -11.49
C VAL A 173 20.93 14.46 -10.31
N ARG A 174 19.65 14.11 -10.51
CA ARG A 174 18.84 13.42 -9.49
C ARG A 174 18.35 12.08 -10.02
N VAL A 175 18.35 11.10 -9.13
CA VAL A 175 17.81 9.75 -9.37
C VAL A 175 16.59 9.58 -8.46
N ASP A 176 15.41 9.56 -9.06
CA ASP A 176 14.14 9.40 -8.36
C ASP A 176 13.52 8.04 -8.69
N ASN A 177 13.00 7.33 -7.68
CA ASN A 177 12.30 6.07 -7.89
C ASN A 177 10.81 6.33 -8.13
N VAL A 178 10.28 5.84 -9.25
CA VAL A 178 8.90 6.05 -9.65
C VAL A 178 8.31 4.76 -10.24
N VAL A 179 7.05 4.49 -9.90
CA VAL A 179 6.31 3.34 -10.44
C VAL A 179 5.84 3.65 -11.84
N ALA A 180 6.25 2.82 -12.81
CA ALA A 180 5.88 2.99 -14.21
C ALA A 180 5.93 1.67 -14.99
N GLN A 181 5.41 1.70 -16.21
CA GLN A 181 5.46 0.54 -17.09
C GLN A 181 6.92 0.20 -17.43
N THR A 182 7.26 -1.08 -17.31
CA THR A 182 8.59 -1.60 -17.69
C THR A 182 8.95 -1.35 -19.17
N SER A 183 7.97 -1.08 -20.03
CA SER A 183 8.16 -0.68 -21.42
C SER A 183 8.81 0.69 -21.60
N LEU A 184 8.74 1.58 -20.59
CA LEU A 184 9.31 2.93 -20.61
C LEU A 184 10.80 2.97 -20.27
N VAL A 185 11.38 1.83 -19.89
CA VAL A 185 12.82 1.71 -19.68
C VAL A 185 13.54 2.12 -20.96
N SER A 186 14.35 3.17 -20.85
CA SER A 186 15.07 3.72 -21.99
C SER A 186 16.19 2.76 -22.40
N ASP A 187 16.42 2.62 -23.70
CA ASP A 187 17.56 1.84 -24.19
C ASP A 187 18.87 2.48 -23.71
N PHE A 188 19.68 1.70 -23.00
CA PHE A 188 20.97 2.11 -22.42
C PHE A 188 21.87 2.81 -23.44
N GLY A 189 21.82 2.40 -24.72
CA GLY A 189 22.59 3.03 -25.79
C GLY A 189 22.09 4.43 -26.18
N ALA A 190 20.78 4.64 -26.20
CA ALA A 190 20.17 5.92 -26.53
C ALA A 190 20.37 6.94 -25.39
N LEU A 191 20.16 6.49 -24.14
CA LEU A 191 20.39 7.25 -22.91
C LEU A 191 21.82 7.80 -22.83
N TYR A 192 22.80 6.95 -23.15
CA TYR A 192 24.20 7.32 -23.19
C TYR A 192 24.50 8.40 -24.24
N SER A 193 23.86 8.32 -25.42
CA SER A 193 24.05 9.31 -26.49
C SER A 193 23.39 10.66 -26.23
N THR A 194 22.32 10.70 -25.44
CA THR A 194 21.65 11.94 -25.01
C THR A 194 22.42 12.61 -23.88
N LEU A 195 22.96 11.81 -22.96
CA LEU A 195 23.76 12.33 -21.85
C LEU A 195 25.13 12.81 -22.36
N SER A 196 25.80 12.09 -23.26
CA SER A 196 27.16 12.41 -23.77
C SER A 196 27.39 13.88 -24.23
N PRO A 197 26.48 14.54 -24.98
CA PRO A 197 26.68 15.91 -25.43
C PRO A 197 26.43 16.98 -24.35
N ALA A 198 25.73 16.67 -23.24
CA ALA A 198 25.48 17.63 -22.16
C ALA A 198 26.76 18.01 -21.36
N TRP A 199 27.88 17.34 -21.66
CA TRP A 199 29.19 17.46 -20.97
C TRP A 199 30.21 18.32 -21.72
N MET A 200 29.81 18.97 -22.82
CA MET A 200 30.67 19.83 -23.64
C MET A 200 30.40 21.31 -23.33
#